data_AF-A0A267G504-F1
#
_entry.id   AF-A0A267G504-F1
#
_cell.length_a   1.000
_cell.length_b   1.000
_cell.length_c   1.000
_cell.angle_alpha   90.00
_cell.angle_beta   90.00
_cell.angle_gamma   90.00
#
_symmetry.space_group_name_H-M   'P 1'
#
loop_
_entity.id
_entity.type
_entity.pdbx_description
1 polymer ?
#
loop_
_entity_poly.entity_id
_entity_poly.type
_entity_poly.pdbx_seq_one_letter_code
_entity_poly.pdbx_strand_id
1 'polypeptide(L)'
;SNSKFIQQSSQQSPQRQAMADNFLIEEKIVTLQKSAMENVTVMAGIDRGCSLTKVLFVTAGNSDDTFKLHLALFNNTHFEAGLDYLASKAILQRGEGGKLHVTGVGCDRYRELIQEKLGLELEFIDEFLSQTRGAHWLIKNLPIEELCYPETEADLGQITGRAENPLQANMNQQFQLSSEDVASATPSLPCLFCFIGSAGGVIFLKENGESYLVTSLWMAGKSFLGFGKMLLGTSSYDEIMRLAERGRRGNIDNEGRDLVQTGWTGPTAGCPPACRSSRLAKLWTWSWRETSAARRISPLPWLQLSSPT
;
A
#
# COMPACT_ATOMS: atom_id res chain seq x y z
N SER A 1 3.66 1.76 67.84
CA SER A 1 2.62 2.68 67.35
C SER A 1 2.96 3.12 65.94
N ASN A 2 2.17 2.62 64.98
CA ASN A 2 2.02 2.95 63.56
C ASN A 2 2.88 4.06 62.92
N SER A 3 3.77 3.65 62.01
CA SER A 3 4.17 4.42 60.83
C SER A 3 3.20 4.12 59.67
N LYS A 4 2.48 5.13 59.19
CA LYS A 4 1.62 5.02 57.99
C LYS A 4 2.40 5.42 56.74
N PHE A 5 2.64 4.44 55.87
CA PHE A 5 2.99 4.64 54.46
C PHE A 5 1.84 5.36 53.74
N ILE A 6 2.15 6.45 53.03
CA ILE A 6 1.25 7.09 52.08
C ILE A 6 1.55 6.47 50.71
N GLN A 7 0.65 5.61 50.23
CA GLN A 7 0.56 5.23 48.82
C GLN A 7 0.07 6.45 48.04
N GLN A 8 0.93 7.05 47.20
CA GLN A 8 0.48 7.91 46.12
C GLN A 8 0.22 7.05 44.88
N SER A 9 -1.05 6.70 44.67
CA SER A 9 -1.54 6.21 43.39
C SER A 9 -1.49 7.34 42.37
N SER A 10 -0.55 7.31 41.43
CA SER A 10 -0.55 8.21 40.29
C SER A 10 -1.56 7.73 39.26
N GLN A 11 -2.84 8.04 39.47
CA GLN A 11 -3.83 8.06 38.39
C GLN A 11 -3.44 9.18 37.42
N GLN A 12 -2.81 8.81 36.29
CA GLN A 12 -2.59 9.76 35.21
C GLN A 12 -3.93 10.10 34.55
N SER A 13 -4.16 11.40 34.34
CA SER A 13 -5.40 11.95 33.80
C SER A 13 -5.67 11.49 32.35
N PRO A 14 -6.92 11.14 31.97
CA PRO A 14 -7.26 10.66 30.62
C PRO A 14 -6.87 11.61 29.47
N GLN A 15 -6.79 12.91 29.74
CA GLN A 15 -6.43 13.93 28.75
C GLN A 15 -4.94 13.92 28.36
N ARG A 16 -4.05 13.36 29.19
CA ARG A 16 -2.61 13.26 28.88
C ARG A 16 -2.29 12.02 28.03
N GLN A 17 -3.15 11.00 28.11
CA GLN A 17 -3.11 9.82 27.24
C GLN A 17 -3.66 10.14 25.84
N ALA A 18 -4.70 10.97 25.76
CA ALA A 18 -5.32 11.39 24.49
C ALA A 18 -4.42 12.29 23.59
N MET A 19 -3.35 12.89 24.13
CA MET A 19 -2.36 13.64 23.34
C MET A 19 -1.19 12.77 22.85
N ALA A 20 -1.03 11.55 23.37
CA ALA A 20 0.09 10.66 23.06
C ALA A 20 -0.06 9.91 21.72
N ASP A 21 -1.24 9.92 21.07
CA ASP A 21 -1.53 8.98 19.99
C ASP A 21 -1.65 9.59 18.58
N ASN A 22 -1.36 10.89 18.40
CA ASN A 22 -1.59 11.54 17.10
C ASN A 22 -0.50 11.28 16.04
N PHE A 23 0.57 10.54 16.39
CA PHE A 23 1.69 10.24 15.49
C PHE A 23 1.70 8.79 14.98
N LEU A 24 1.08 7.86 15.72
CA LEU A 24 0.92 6.46 15.34
C LEU A 24 -0.26 6.35 14.39
N ILE A 25 0.01 5.95 13.15
CA ILE A 25 -1.03 5.77 12.13
C ILE A 25 -1.77 4.45 12.39
N GLU A 26 -1.01 3.38 12.61
CA GLU A 26 -1.55 2.04 12.82
C GLU A 26 -0.54 1.21 13.60
N GLU A 27 -1.02 0.36 14.51
CA GLU A 27 -0.25 -0.75 15.06
C GLU A 27 -1.06 -2.04 14.90
N LYS A 28 -0.51 -2.98 14.12
CA LYS A 28 -1.02 -4.34 14.01
C LYS A 28 -0.19 -5.26 14.90
N ILE A 29 -0.86 -6.08 15.71
CA ILE A 29 -0.20 -7.05 16.59
C ILE A 29 -0.62 -8.46 16.15
N VAL A 30 0.35 -9.29 15.80
CA VAL A 30 0.14 -10.68 15.39
C VAL A 30 0.76 -11.61 16.42
N THR A 31 0.03 -12.65 16.81
CA THR A 31 0.55 -13.68 17.71
C THR A 31 1.35 -14.71 16.93
N LEU A 32 2.58 -14.95 17.35
CA LEU A 32 3.50 -15.90 16.73
C LEU A 32 3.71 -17.11 17.63
N GLN A 33 3.82 -18.29 17.01
CA GLN A 33 4.34 -19.47 17.68
C GLN A 33 5.87 -19.39 17.76
N LYS A 34 6.44 -19.97 18.82
CA LYS A 34 7.90 -20.02 19.02
C LYS A 34 8.69 -20.60 17.84
N SER A 35 8.11 -21.55 17.10
CA SER A 35 8.71 -22.13 15.89
C SER A 35 8.95 -21.08 14.79
N ALA A 36 8.09 -20.08 14.65
CA ALA A 36 8.25 -19.01 13.66
C ALA A 36 9.44 -18.07 13.99
N MET A 37 9.90 -18.10 15.24
CA MET A 37 11.01 -17.29 15.76
C MET A 37 12.32 -18.09 15.85
N GLU A 38 12.35 -19.32 15.36
CA GLU A 38 13.56 -20.14 15.36
C GLU A 38 14.68 -19.45 14.55
N ASN A 39 15.88 -19.37 15.14
CA ASN A 39 17.05 -18.67 14.58
C ASN A 39 16.92 -17.14 14.44
N VAL A 40 15.86 -16.51 14.95
CA VAL A 40 15.76 -15.05 14.98
C VAL A 40 16.60 -14.50 16.14
N THR A 41 17.61 -13.71 15.80
CA THR A 41 18.54 -13.11 16.77
C THR A 41 18.28 -11.63 17.03
N VAL A 42 17.71 -10.92 16.04
CA VAL A 42 17.38 -9.50 16.10
C VAL A 42 15.87 -9.35 16.14
N MET A 43 15.36 -8.69 17.19
CA MET A 43 13.93 -8.69 17.53
C MET A 43 13.21 -7.40 17.14
N ALA A 44 13.89 -6.48 16.47
CA ALA A 44 13.30 -5.25 15.97
C ALA A 44 13.97 -4.76 14.70
N GLY A 45 13.21 -4.01 13.90
CA GLY A 45 13.74 -3.35 12.73
C GLY A 45 12.94 -2.12 12.31
N ILE A 46 13.62 -1.21 11.61
CA ILE A 46 13.05 0.05 11.11
C ILE A 46 13.22 0.12 9.60
N ASP A 47 12.12 0.33 8.87
CA ASP A 47 12.12 0.75 7.47
C ASP A 47 11.65 2.21 7.38
N ARG A 48 12.59 3.13 7.14
CA ARG A 48 12.28 4.53 6.90
C ARG A 48 12.26 4.81 5.41
N GLY A 49 11.08 4.62 4.83
CA GLY A 49 10.82 4.97 3.44
C GLY A 49 10.75 6.48 3.19
N CYS A 50 10.42 6.84 1.95
CA CYS A 50 10.28 8.23 1.54
C CYS A 50 9.19 9.02 2.28
N SER A 51 8.07 8.38 2.62
CA SER A 51 6.89 9.04 3.17
C SER A 51 6.55 8.60 4.59
N LEU A 52 6.80 7.34 4.92
CA LEU A 52 6.38 6.70 6.15
C LEU A 52 7.54 5.89 6.74
N THR A 53 7.54 5.79 8.06
CA THR A 53 8.41 4.89 8.82
C THR A 53 7.57 3.70 9.26
N LYS A 54 8.05 2.49 8.95
CA LYS A 54 7.50 1.24 9.48
C LYS A 54 8.49 0.73 10.51
N VAL A 55 7.97 0.27 11.64
CA VAL A 55 8.79 -0.38 12.65
C VAL A 55 8.15 -1.70 13.00
N LEU A 56 8.98 -2.73 13.12
CA LEU A 56 8.58 -4.01 13.65
C LEU A 56 9.37 -4.29 14.92
N PHE A 57 8.73 -4.92 15.89
CA PHE A 57 9.39 -5.43 17.07
C PHE A 57 8.63 -6.60 17.69
N VAL A 58 9.34 -7.42 18.45
CA VAL A 58 8.78 -8.62 19.07
C VAL A 58 8.80 -8.50 20.59
N THR A 59 7.68 -8.83 21.22
CA THR A 59 7.55 -8.93 22.68
C THR A 59 7.11 -10.33 23.10
N ALA A 60 7.22 -10.65 24.39
CA ALA A 60 6.74 -11.92 24.92
C ALA A 60 5.21 -12.05 24.78
N GLY A 61 4.76 -13.26 24.46
CA GLY A 61 3.35 -13.59 24.36
C GLY A 61 2.67 -13.78 25.73
N ASN A 62 1.43 -14.27 25.70
CA ASN A 62 0.68 -14.57 26.93
C ASN A 62 1.06 -15.94 27.54
N SER A 63 1.78 -16.76 26.77
CA SER A 63 2.32 -18.06 27.18
C SER A 63 3.80 -18.15 26.83
N ASP A 64 4.54 -19.03 27.50
CA ASP A 64 5.99 -19.21 27.32
C ASP A 64 6.39 -19.68 25.89
N ASP A 65 5.43 -20.16 25.11
CA ASP A 65 5.63 -20.64 23.73
C ASP A 65 5.08 -19.68 22.66
N THR A 66 4.64 -18.48 23.04
CA THR A 66 4.15 -17.49 22.10
C THR A 66 4.91 -16.17 22.17
N PHE A 67 4.96 -15.48 21.05
CA PHE A 67 5.49 -14.13 20.92
C PHE A 67 4.43 -13.21 20.30
N LYS A 68 4.60 -11.90 20.45
CA LYS A 68 3.79 -10.89 19.77
C LYS A 68 4.67 -10.11 18.81
N LEU A 69 4.35 -10.17 17.53
CA LEU A 69 4.94 -9.32 16.50
C LEU A 69 4.12 -8.04 16.39
N HIS A 70 4.74 -6.92 16.72
CA HIS A 70 4.17 -5.60 16.55
C HIS A 70 4.63 -5.02 15.22
N LEU A 71 3.70 -4.48 14.45
CA LEU A 71 3.91 -3.80 13.18
C LEU A 71 3.31 -2.41 13.31
N ALA A 72 4.16 -1.41 13.56
CA ALA A 72 3.75 -0.03 13.80
C ALA A 72 4.13 0.88 12.62
N LEU A 73 3.23 1.79 12.26
CA LEU A 73 3.37 2.71 11.14
C LEU A 73 3.28 4.16 11.62
N PHE A 74 4.22 5.00 11.17
CA PHE A 74 4.32 6.40 11.55
C PHE A 74 4.53 7.30 10.32
N ASN A 75 4.09 8.56 10.43
CA ASN A 75 4.49 9.58 9.47
C ASN A 75 5.94 9.99 9.71
N ASN A 76 6.71 10.18 8.64
CA ASN A 76 8.09 10.68 8.71
C ASN A 76 8.23 12.03 9.42
N THR A 77 7.17 12.86 9.46
CA THR A 77 7.16 14.13 10.21
C THR A 77 7.25 13.94 11.72
N HIS A 78 6.89 12.75 12.22
CA HIS A 78 6.93 12.40 13.64
C HIS A 78 7.97 11.32 13.93
N PHE A 79 9.04 11.25 13.14
CA PHE A 79 10.03 10.18 13.24
C PHE A 79 10.65 10.08 14.64
N GLU A 80 10.99 11.21 15.26
CA GLU A 80 11.57 11.22 16.61
C GLU A 80 10.60 10.66 17.66
N ALA A 81 9.32 11.04 17.60
CA ALA A 81 8.29 10.47 18.47
C ALA A 81 8.11 8.96 18.25
N GLY A 82 8.27 8.48 17.01
CA GLY A 82 8.32 7.04 16.69
C GLY A 82 9.51 6.32 17.31
N LEU A 83 10.66 6.98 17.46
CA LEU A 83 11.82 6.43 18.18
C LEU A 83 11.59 6.42 19.69
N ASP A 84 11.02 7.48 20.25
CA ASP A 84 10.63 7.53 21.67
C ASP A 84 9.61 6.42 21.99
N TYR A 85 8.65 6.21 21.09
CA TYR A 85 7.73 5.09 21.14
C TYR A 85 8.47 3.76 21.19
N LEU A 86 9.43 3.54 20.29
CA LEU A 86 10.18 2.29 20.24
C LEU A 86 11.01 2.05 21.51
N ALA A 87 11.69 3.10 22.00
CA ALA A 87 12.44 3.07 23.24
C ALA A 87 11.56 2.68 24.43
N SER A 88 10.29 3.11 24.44
CA SER A 88 9.33 2.77 25.51
C SER A 88 8.90 1.30 25.54
N LYS A 89 9.05 0.54 24.45
CA LYS A 89 8.47 -0.80 24.29
C LYS A 89 9.29 -1.93 24.93
N ALA A 90 10.31 -1.62 25.72
CA ALA A 90 11.13 -2.61 26.43
C ALA A 90 11.67 -3.75 25.53
N ILE A 91 11.82 -3.49 24.24
CA ILE A 91 12.42 -4.37 23.21
C ILE A 91 13.86 -4.75 23.62
N LEU A 92 14.44 -3.94 24.51
CA LEU A 92 15.83 -3.87 24.93
C LEU A 92 16.23 -4.86 26.04
N GLN A 93 15.45 -5.89 26.37
CA GLN A 93 15.87 -6.89 27.38
C GLN A 93 16.93 -7.90 26.91
N ARG A 94 17.88 -7.49 26.06
CA ARG A 94 19.09 -8.28 25.76
C ARG A 94 20.35 -7.42 25.82
N GLY A 95 20.68 -6.99 27.04
CA GLY A 95 22.03 -6.57 27.45
C GLY A 95 22.68 -5.41 26.69
N GLU A 96 23.90 -5.05 27.08
CA GLU A 96 24.76 -4.18 26.30
C GLU A 96 25.08 -4.84 24.94
N GLY A 97 24.98 -4.10 23.84
CA GLY A 97 25.27 -4.60 22.49
C GLY A 97 24.07 -5.15 21.70
N GLY A 98 22.84 -4.78 22.06
CA GLY A 98 21.66 -5.08 21.25
C GLY A 98 21.76 -4.50 19.83
N LYS A 99 21.25 -5.24 18.85
CA LYS A 99 21.24 -4.85 17.43
C LYS A 99 19.86 -4.41 16.96
N LEU A 100 19.84 -3.52 15.98
CA LEU A 100 18.66 -3.09 15.25
C LEU A 100 18.91 -3.21 13.76
N HIS A 101 18.06 -3.97 13.05
CA HIS A 101 18.09 -3.99 11.60
C HIS A 101 17.41 -2.73 11.06
N VAL A 102 18.11 -1.99 10.21
CA VAL A 102 17.58 -0.76 9.62
C VAL A 102 17.65 -0.82 8.10
N THR A 103 16.60 -0.34 7.45
CA THR A 103 16.50 -0.29 5.99
C THR A 103 15.68 0.93 5.54
N GLY A 104 15.50 1.08 4.24
CA GLY A 104 14.83 2.22 3.64
C GLY A 104 15.80 3.38 3.39
N VAL A 105 15.63 4.02 2.24
CA VAL A 105 16.44 5.16 1.76
C VAL A 105 16.64 6.29 2.78
N GLY A 106 15.75 6.40 3.76
CA GLY A 106 15.76 7.46 4.76
C GLY A 106 16.63 7.17 5.99
N CYS A 107 17.01 5.93 6.28
CA CYS A 107 17.62 5.58 7.56
C CYS A 107 19.04 6.12 7.75
N ASP A 108 19.86 6.13 6.70
CA ASP A 108 21.28 6.53 6.83
C ASP A 108 21.43 8.00 7.26
N ARG A 109 20.53 8.87 6.78
CA ARG A 109 20.47 10.29 7.18
C ARG A 109 20.22 10.48 8.68
N TYR A 110 19.54 9.55 9.34
CA TYR A 110 19.15 9.67 10.76
C TYR A 110 19.89 8.67 11.65
N ARG A 111 21.00 8.10 11.17
CA ARG A 111 21.82 7.12 11.90
C ARG A 111 22.11 7.57 13.33
N GLU A 112 22.65 8.77 13.50
CA GLU A 112 23.03 9.32 14.80
C GLU A 112 21.83 9.43 15.75
N LEU A 113 20.71 9.98 15.26
CA LEU A 113 19.48 10.13 16.05
C LEU A 113 18.92 8.77 16.50
N ILE A 114 18.92 7.77 15.62
CA ILE A 114 18.43 6.41 15.96
C ILE A 114 19.34 5.80 17.04
N GLN A 115 20.65 5.93 16.89
CA GLN A 115 21.62 5.41 17.87
C GLN A 115 21.50 6.13 19.23
N GLU A 116 21.37 7.45 19.23
CA GLU A 116 21.22 8.25 20.45
C GLU A 116 19.94 7.87 21.21
N LYS A 117 18.81 7.76 20.51
CA LYS A 117 17.50 7.47 21.12
C LYS A 117 17.36 6.04 21.62
N LEU A 118 17.92 5.07 20.90
CA LEU A 118 17.70 3.64 21.18
C LEU A 118 18.88 2.96 21.87
N GLY A 119 20.09 3.51 21.75
CA GLY A 119 21.31 2.90 22.30
C GLY A 119 21.68 1.56 21.66
N LEU A 120 21.23 1.31 20.41
CA LEU A 120 21.43 0.05 19.70
C LEU A 120 22.48 0.16 18.58
N GLU A 121 23.18 -0.94 18.32
CA GLU A 121 24.03 -1.08 17.14
C GLU A 121 23.15 -1.21 15.88
N LEU A 122 23.41 -0.39 14.86
CA LEU A 122 22.63 -0.40 13.63
C LEU A 122 23.27 -1.28 12.56
N GLU A 123 22.53 -2.28 12.11
CA GLU A 123 22.91 -3.13 10.98
C GLU A 123 22.02 -2.77 9.78
N PHE A 124 22.63 -2.23 8.73
CA PHE A 124 21.92 -1.77 7.53
C PHE A 124 21.67 -2.93 6.58
N ILE A 125 20.40 -3.17 6.29
CA ILE A 125 19.95 -4.25 5.41
C ILE A 125 19.44 -3.65 4.10
N ASP A 126 19.73 -4.32 2.98
CA ASP A 126 19.21 -3.94 1.67
C ASP A 126 17.67 -3.92 1.66
N GLU A 127 17.09 -2.85 1.11
CA GLU A 127 15.64 -2.60 1.12
C GLU A 127 14.90 -3.67 0.30
N PHE A 128 15.44 -4.05 -0.86
CA PHE A 128 14.85 -5.07 -1.71
C PHE A 128 14.93 -6.46 -1.07
N LEU A 129 16.05 -6.79 -0.44
CA LEU A 129 16.21 -8.07 0.25
C LEU A 129 15.30 -8.18 1.47
N SER A 130 15.22 -7.12 2.30
CA SER A 130 14.41 -7.14 3.51
C SER A 130 12.91 -7.26 3.20
N GLN A 131 12.40 -6.55 2.20
CA GLN A 131 10.99 -6.66 1.82
C GLN A 131 10.63 -8.05 1.27
N THR A 132 11.50 -8.68 0.45
CA THR A 132 11.20 -9.98 -0.16
C THR A 132 11.32 -11.11 0.84
N ARG A 133 12.32 -11.05 1.74
CA ARG A 133 12.48 -12.01 2.83
C ARG A 133 11.38 -11.87 3.88
N GLY A 134 10.97 -10.65 4.20
CA GLY A 134 9.82 -10.38 5.06
C GLY A 134 8.53 -10.95 4.48
N ALA A 135 8.25 -10.69 3.20
CA ALA A 135 7.07 -11.24 2.52
C ALA A 135 7.09 -12.78 2.48
N HIS A 136 8.23 -13.39 2.15
CA HIS A 136 8.41 -14.84 2.17
C HIS A 136 8.12 -15.43 3.55
N TRP A 137 8.67 -14.83 4.60
CA TRP A 137 8.46 -15.26 5.98
C TRP A 137 6.99 -15.12 6.38
N LEU A 138 6.34 -14.00 6.06
CA LEU A 138 4.92 -13.77 6.37
C LEU A 138 4.02 -14.83 5.72
N ILE A 139 4.23 -15.11 4.43
CA ILE A 139 3.46 -16.13 3.69
C ILE A 139 3.63 -17.52 4.31
N LYS A 140 4.83 -17.87 4.80
CA LYS A 140 5.09 -19.19 5.40
C LYS A 140 4.61 -19.36 6.83
N ASN A 141 4.53 -18.27 7.59
CA ASN A 141 4.36 -18.33 9.04
C ASN A 141 3.04 -17.76 9.55
N LEU A 142 2.36 -16.91 8.77
CA LEU A 142 1.09 -16.32 9.18
C LEU A 142 -0.09 -17.01 8.48
N PRO A 143 -1.23 -17.12 9.18
CA PRO A 143 -2.42 -17.67 8.56
C PRO A 143 -3.01 -16.65 7.57
N ILE A 144 -3.79 -17.13 6.60
CA ILE A 144 -4.25 -16.32 5.47
C ILE A 144 -5.10 -15.12 5.89
N GLU A 145 -5.90 -15.24 6.94
CA GLU A 145 -6.74 -14.18 7.49
C GLU A 145 -5.93 -12.98 8.01
N GLU A 146 -4.65 -13.19 8.35
CA GLU A 146 -3.74 -12.12 8.75
C GLU A 146 -3.09 -11.42 7.55
N LEU A 147 -3.10 -12.06 6.38
CA LEU A 147 -2.44 -11.61 5.15
C LEU A 147 -3.41 -11.05 4.11
N CYS A 148 -4.62 -11.59 4.05
CA CYS A 148 -5.58 -11.35 2.99
C CYS A 148 -6.87 -10.78 3.54
N TYR A 149 -7.40 -9.77 2.83
CA TYR A 149 -8.80 -9.43 2.96
C TYR A 149 -9.67 -10.61 2.51
N PRO A 150 -10.83 -10.83 3.13
CA PRO A 150 -11.79 -11.82 2.64
C PRO A 150 -12.11 -11.51 1.17
N GLU A 151 -12.26 -12.55 0.36
CA GLU A 151 -12.65 -12.38 -1.03
C GLU A 151 -13.93 -11.54 -1.09
N THR A 152 -13.81 -10.34 -1.65
CA THR A 152 -14.99 -9.62 -2.10
C THR A 152 -15.54 -10.41 -3.27
N GLU A 153 -16.85 -10.72 -3.29
CA GLU A 153 -17.50 -11.22 -4.50
C GLU A 153 -17.23 -10.21 -5.62
N ALA A 154 -16.22 -10.48 -6.43
CA ALA A 154 -16.07 -9.80 -7.69
C ALA A 154 -17.32 -10.20 -8.47
N ASP A 155 -18.13 -9.23 -8.90
CA ASP A 155 -19.26 -9.46 -9.82
C ASP A 155 -18.69 -9.83 -11.20
N LEU A 156 -18.08 -11.03 -11.25
CA LEU A 156 -17.54 -11.67 -12.43
C LEU A 156 -18.65 -12.04 -13.41
N GLY A 157 -19.91 -12.02 -12.95
CA GLY A 157 -21.10 -12.18 -13.79
C GLY A 157 -21.22 -11.11 -14.89
N GLN A 158 -20.57 -9.96 -14.72
CA GLN A 158 -20.50 -8.93 -15.76
C GLN A 158 -19.39 -9.18 -16.80
N ILE A 159 -18.44 -10.09 -16.52
CA ILE A 159 -17.44 -10.56 -17.49
C ILE A 159 -18.09 -11.65 -18.35
N THR A 160 -19.05 -11.25 -19.17
CA THR A 160 -19.71 -12.09 -20.18
C THR A 160 -18.76 -12.54 -21.29
N GLY A 161 -17.50 -12.07 -21.24
CA GLY A 161 -16.41 -12.39 -22.17
C GLY A 161 -15.57 -13.61 -21.79
N ARG A 162 -16.04 -14.53 -20.93
CA ARG A 162 -15.60 -15.94 -20.98
C ARG A 162 -16.13 -16.61 -22.26
N ALA A 163 -16.04 -15.91 -23.40
CA ALA A 163 -16.09 -16.56 -24.70
C ALA A 163 -15.00 -17.62 -24.66
N GLU A 164 -15.36 -18.85 -25.01
CA GLU A 164 -14.47 -20.00 -25.13
C GLU A 164 -13.21 -19.58 -25.89
N ASN A 165 -12.19 -19.12 -25.17
CA ASN A 165 -10.97 -18.61 -25.77
C ASN A 165 -10.07 -19.83 -25.97
N PRO A 166 -9.81 -20.26 -27.21
CA PRO A 166 -9.01 -21.45 -27.45
C PRO A 166 -7.60 -21.30 -26.86
N LEU A 167 -7.06 -20.09 -26.77
CA LEU A 167 -5.78 -19.83 -26.12
C LEU A 167 -5.85 -20.06 -24.60
N GLN A 168 -6.94 -19.64 -23.95
CA GLN A 168 -7.13 -19.90 -22.52
C GLN A 168 -7.30 -21.39 -22.26
N ALA A 169 -8.08 -22.09 -23.08
CA ALA A 169 -8.24 -23.54 -22.98
C ALA A 169 -6.91 -24.28 -23.19
N ASN A 170 -6.14 -23.88 -24.21
CA ASN A 170 -4.81 -24.43 -24.49
C ASN A 170 -3.83 -24.15 -23.35
N MET A 171 -3.84 -22.94 -22.78
CA MET A 171 -3.00 -22.59 -21.62
C MET A 171 -3.40 -23.41 -20.40
N ASN A 172 -4.68 -23.49 -20.08
CA ASN A 172 -5.16 -24.28 -18.95
C ASN A 172 -4.76 -25.76 -19.12
N GLN A 173 -4.84 -26.31 -20.32
CA GLN A 173 -4.42 -27.68 -20.61
C GLN A 173 -2.90 -27.84 -20.55
N GLN A 174 -2.13 -26.93 -21.14
CA GLN A 174 -0.67 -26.98 -21.17
C GLN A 174 -0.07 -26.85 -19.77
N PHE A 175 -0.64 -25.97 -18.93
CA PHE A 175 -0.18 -25.71 -17.58
C PHE A 175 -0.94 -26.49 -16.51
N GLN A 176 -1.88 -27.35 -16.91
CA GLN A 176 -2.71 -28.18 -16.02
C GLN A 176 -3.42 -27.37 -14.94
N LEU A 177 -3.84 -26.13 -15.27
CA LEU A 177 -4.53 -25.24 -14.34
C LEU A 177 -5.97 -25.69 -14.18
N SER A 178 -6.36 -26.15 -12.99
CA SER A 178 -7.76 -26.44 -12.68
C SER A 178 -8.51 -25.17 -12.27
N SER A 179 -9.85 -25.19 -12.42
CA SER A 179 -10.69 -24.06 -11.96
C SER A 179 -10.70 -23.94 -10.43
N GLU A 180 -10.38 -25.02 -9.72
CA GLU A 180 -10.26 -25.07 -8.27
C GLU A 180 -8.97 -24.38 -7.80
N ASP A 181 -7.85 -24.56 -8.52
CA ASP A 181 -6.56 -23.90 -8.22
C ASP A 181 -6.65 -22.36 -8.25
N VAL A 182 -7.55 -21.81 -9.05
CA VAL A 182 -7.75 -20.36 -9.21
C VAL A 182 -8.72 -19.79 -8.17
N ALA A 183 -9.70 -20.59 -7.73
CA ALA A 183 -10.77 -20.16 -6.82
C ALA A 183 -10.46 -20.42 -5.34
N SER A 184 -9.47 -21.26 -5.02
CA SER A 184 -9.05 -21.56 -3.66
C SER A 184 -7.66 -21.03 -3.30
N ALA A 185 -7.12 -20.11 -4.11
CA ALA A 185 -5.71 -19.73 -4.06
C ALA A 185 -5.38 -18.95 -2.78
N THR A 186 -5.09 -19.68 -1.71
CA THR A 186 -4.37 -19.14 -0.56
C THR A 186 -3.01 -18.63 -1.02
N PRO A 187 -2.49 -17.49 -0.49
CA PRO A 187 -1.14 -17.05 -0.80
C PRO A 187 -0.16 -18.18 -0.55
N SER A 188 0.38 -18.73 -1.62
CA SER A 188 1.39 -19.77 -1.58
C SER A 188 2.56 -19.33 -2.43
N LEU A 189 3.73 -19.87 -2.11
CA LEU A 189 4.89 -19.70 -2.95
C LEU A 189 4.89 -20.79 -4.05
N PRO A 190 5.52 -20.54 -5.21
CA PRO A 190 6.04 -19.25 -5.66
C PRO A 190 4.92 -18.24 -5.97
N CYS A 191 5.19 -16.93 -5.78
CA CYS A 191 4.21 -15.89 -6.04
C CYS A 191 4.80 -14.65 -6.73
N LEU A 192 3.92 -13.84 -7.32
CA LEU A 192 4.26 -12.47 -7.71
C LEU A 192 4.03 -11.55 -6.51
N PHE A 193 5.12 -11.00 -5.98
CA PHE A 193 5.10 -10.01 -4.92
C PHE A 193 5.10 -8.61 -5.53
N CYS A 194 3.97 -7.91 -5.44
CA CYS A 194 3.83 -6.53 -5.89
C CYS A 194 3.95 -5.59 -4.69
N PHE A 195 4.97 -4.74 -4.68
CA PHE A 195 5.12 -3.71 -3.66
C PHE A 195 4.79 -2.34 -4.25
N ILE A 196 4.02 -1.53 -3.52
CA ILE A 196 3.56 -0.21 -3.96
C ILE A 196 3.82 0.80 -2.83
N GLY A 197 4.96 1.48 -2.93
CA GLY A 197 5.31 2.62 -2.09
C GLY A 197 5.29 3.93 -2.87
N SER A 198 6.32 4.76 -2.69
CA SER A 198 6.52 5.96 -3.52
C SER A 198 6.68 5.61 -5.00
N ALA A 199 7.52 4.61 -5.27
CA ALA A 199 7.55 3.82 -6.49
C ALA A 199 7.02 2.41 -6.15
N GLY A 200 6.86 1.55 -7.15
CA GLY A 200 6.51 0.15 -6.94
C GLY A 200 7.27 -0.78 -7.86
N GLY A 201 6.94 -2.05 -7.78
CA GLY A 201 7.52 -3.06 -8.65
C GLY A 201 6.89 -4.42 -8.42
N VAL A 202 7.18 -5.34 -9.34
CA VAL A 202 6.74 -6.72 -9.29
C VAL A 202 7.97 -7.60 -9.20
N ILE A 203 8.00 -8.48 -8.21
CA ILE A 203 9.07 -9.42 -7.93
C ILE A 203 8.50 -10.83 -8.05
N PHE A 204 9.24 -11.74 -8.67
CA PHE A 204 8.92 -13.15 -8.61
C PHE A 204 9.64 -13.76 -7.41
N LEU A 205 8.87 -14.30 -6.46
CA LEU A 205 9.36 -14.86 -5.22
C LEU A 205 9.21 -16.39 -5.25
N LYS A 206 10.32 -17.11 -5.13
CA LYS A 206 10.36 -18.58 -5.18
C LYS A 206 10.11 -19.20 -3.80
N GLU A 207 9.76 -20.49 -3.81
CA GLU A 207 9.57 -21.33 -2.62
C GLU A 207 10.79 -21.33 -1.66
N ASN A 208 12.00 -21.37 -2.22
CA ASN A 208 13.27 -21.33 -1.49
C ASN A 208 13.66 -19.91 -1.02
N GLY A 209 12.84 -18.90 -1.28
CA GLY A 209 13.06 -17.51 -0.90
C GLY A 209 14.00 -16.74 -1.82
N GLU A 210 14.52 -17.35 -2.89
CA GLU A 210 15.14 -16.57 -3.96
C GLU A 210 14.11 -15.65 -4.63
N SER A 211 14.55 -14.47 -5.01
CA SER A 211 13.69 -13.47 -5.63
C SER A 211 14.42 -12.72 -6.74
N TYR A 212 13.72 -12.34 -7.80
CA TYR A 212 14.24 -11.43 -8.80
C TYR A 212 13.17 -10.45 -9.27
N LEU A 213 13.61 -9.23 -9.60
CA LEU A 213 12.75 -8.16 -10.07
C LEU A 213 12.25 -8.49 -11.48
N VAL A 214 10.94 -8.54 -11.66
CA VAL A 214 10.30 -8.72 -12.97
C VAL A 214 10.17 -7.39 -13.68
N THR A 215 9.67 -6.37 -12.97
CA THR A 215 9.52 -5.02 -13.53
C THR A 215 9.36 -3.96 -12.44
N SER A 216 9.62 -2.70 -12.79
CA SER A 216 9.48 -1.54 -11.91
C SER A 216 8.31 -0.66 -12.34
N LEU A 217 7.61 -0.10 -11.36
CA LEU A 217 6.47 0.80 -11.53
C LEU A 217 6.83 2.19 -11.01
N TRP A 218 7.15 3.10 -11.92
CA TRP A 218 7.48 4.49 -11.56
C TRP A 218 6.25 5.35 -11.25
N MET A 219 5.09 4.98 -11.79
CA MET A 219 3.81 5.62 -11.51
C MET A 219 3.07 4.87 -10.40
N ALA A 220 3.45 5.14 -9.15
CA ALA A 220 2.87 4.51 -7.96
C ALA A 220 2.37 5.58 -6.97
N GLY A 221 2.61 5.41 -5.67
CA GLY A 221 2.02 6.24 -4.62
C GLY A 221 2.38 7.72 -4.73
N LYS A 222 3.65 8.09 -5.00
CA LYS A 222 4.01 9.52 -5.09
C LYS A 222 3.41 10.19 -6.32
N SER A 223 3.36 9.50 -7.46
CA SER A 223 2.66 10.01 -8.64
C SER A 223 1.17 10.19 -8.36
N PHE A 224 0.55 9.22 -7.68
CA PHE A 224 -0.84 9.31 -7.26
C PHE A 224 -1.11 10.54 -6.38
N LEU A 225 -0.31 10.77 -5.34
CA LEU A 225 -0.44 11.96 -4.47
C LEU A 225 -0.14 13.26 -5.21
N GLY A 226 0.83 13.26 -6.13
CA GLY A 226 1.15 14.40 -6.98
C GLY A 226 -0.02 14.79 -7.89
N PHE A 227 -0.65 13.80 -8.54
CA PHE A 227 -1.87 14.04 -9.32
C PHE A 227 -3.03 14.50 -8.46
N GLY A 228 -3.20 13.93 -7.25
CA GLY A 228 -4.15 14.43 -6.27
C GLY A 228 -3.94 15.92 -5.99
N LYS A 229 -2.68 16.34 -5.78
CA LYS A 229 -2.38 17.75 -5.50
C LYS A 229 -2.72 18.66 -6.67
N MET A 230 -2.41 18.24 -7.89
CA MET A 230 -2.66 19.02 -9.10
C MET A 230 -4.14 19.10 -9.46
N LEU A 231 -4.87 17.99 -9.34
CA LEU A 231 -6.26 17.88 -9.82
C LEU A 231 -7.30 18.18 -8.75
N LEU A 232 -7.00 17.86 -7.49
CA LEU A 232 -7.92 17.97 -6.36
C LEU A 232 -7.47 19.01 -5.32
N GLY A 233 -6.27 19.60 -5.49
CA GLY A 233 -5.73 20.59 -4.56
C GLY A 233 -5.11 20.00 -3.28
N THR A 234 -5.13 18.68 -3.10
CA THR A 234 -4.67 17.99 -1.88
C THR A 234 -3.73 16.81 -2.17
N SER A 235 -2.72 16.62 -1.31
CA SER A 235 -1.84 15.45 -1.31
C SER A 235 -2.09 14.54 -0.10
N SER A 236 -3.16 14.77 0.66
CA SER A 236 -3.56 13.89 1.76
C SER A 236 -4.17 12.62 1.19
N TYR A 237 -3.56 11.47 1.50
CA TYR A 237 -4.07 10.17 1.05
C TYR A 237 -5.53 9.96 1.47
N ASP A 238 -5.84 10.19 2.75
CA ASP A 238 -7.18 9.98 3.31
C ASP A 238 -8.22 10.92 2.70
N GLU A 239 -7.82 12.17 2.39
CA GLU A 239 -8.70 13.09 1.70
C GLU A 239 -8.99 12.64 0.27
N ILE A 240 -7.97 12.18 -0.45
CA ILE A 240 -8.14 11.65 -1.80
C ILE A 240 -9.02 10.40 -1.77
N MET A 241 -8.84 9.49 -0.80
CA MET A 241 -9.70 8.30 -0.64
C MET A 241 -11.16 8.68 -0.38
N ARG A 242 -11.41 9.62 0.53
CA ARG A 242 -12.77 10.12 0.83
C ARG A 242 -13.43 10.77 -0.39
N LEU A 243 -12.66 11.47 -1.21
CA LEU A 243 -13.14 12.01 -2.49
C LEU A 243 -13.44 10.90 -3.50
N ALA A 244 -12.58 9.87 -3.56
CA ALA A 244 -12.73 8.73 -4.46
C ALA A 244 -13.97 7.88 -4.13
N GLU A 245 -14.26 7.64 -2.84
CA GLU A 245 -15.46 6.91 -2.37
C GLU A 245 -16.77 7.54 -2.85
N ARG A 246 -16.82 8.87 -2.89
CA ARG A 246 -17.99 9.64 -3.35
C ARG A 246 -17.96 9.89 -4.86
N GLY A 247 -16.79 9.73 -5.45
CA GLY A 247 -16.52 10.00 -6.85
C GLY A 247 -17.20 9.00 -7.77
N ARG A 248 -17.65 9.48 -8.92
CA ARG A 248 -18.18 8.63 -10.00
C ARG A 248 -17.22 8.69 -11.18
N ARG A 249 -16.38 7.67 -11.32
CA ARG A 249 -15.37 7.60 -12.40
C ARG A 249 -15.98 7.73 -13.80
N GLY A 250 -17.22 7.27 -14.01
CA GLY A 250 -17.91 7.36 -15.30
C GLY A 250 -18.19 8.79 -15.78
N ASN A 251 -18.01 9.81 -14.91
CA ASN A 251 -18.09 11.22 -15.29
C ASN A 251 -16.87 11.67 -16.10
N ILE A 252 -15.71 11.04 -15.91
CA ILE A 252 -14.42 11.47 -16.50
C ILE A 252 -13.81 10.39 -17.41
N ASP A 253 -14.03 9.11 -17.11
CA ASP A 253 -13.57 7.98 -17.89
C ASP A 253 -14.59 7.61 -18.96
N ASN A 254 -14.10 7.12 -20.10
CA ASN A 254 -14.93 6.35 -21.03
C ASN A 254 -15.05 4.91 -20.52
N GLU A 255 -16.24 4.33 -20.68
CA GLU A 255 -16.56 2.96 -20.30
C GLU A 255 -16.87 2.10 -21.55
N GLY A 256 -16.96 0.79 -21.38
CA GLY A 256 -17.29 -0.15 -22.47
C GLY A 256 -18.61 0.21 -23.13
N ARG A 257 -19.61 0.62 -22.34
CA ARG A 257 -20.90 1.12 -22.87
C ARG A 257 -20.75 2.32 -23.81
N ASP A 258 -19.78 3.19 -23.54
CA ASP A 258 -19.56 4.39 -24.36
C ASP A 258 -18.99 4.01 -25.74
N LEU A 259 -18.28 2.87 -25.85
CA LEU A 259 -17.81 2.30 -27.12
C LEU A 259 -18.93 1.55 -27.86
N VAL A 260 -19.77 0.81 -27.15
CA VAL A 260 -20.91 0.10 -27.77
C VAL A 260 -21.88 1.09 -28.40
N GLN A 261 -22.11 2.25 -27.76
CA GLN A 261 -22.93 3.32 -28.30
C GLN A 261 -22.40 3.93 -29.61
N THR A 262 -21.09 3.82 -29.90
CA THR A 262 -20.54 4.26 -31.19
C THR A 262 -20.74 3.23 -32.31
N GLY A 263 -21.43 2.12 -32.04
CA GLY A 263 -21.61 1.02 -33.00
C GLY A 263 -20.35 0.16 -33.19
N TRP A 264 -19.42 0.16 -32.24
CA TRP A 264 -18.19 -0.63 -32.34
C TRP A 264 -18.47 -2.14 -32.18
N THR A 265 -18.13 -2.93 -33.21
CA THR A 265 -18.31 -4.39 -33.24
C THR A 265 -16.98 -5.16 -33.26
N GLY A 266 -15.87 -4.52 -32.87
CA GLY A 266 -14.55 -5.16 -32.84
C GLY A 266 -14.37 -6.19 -31.71
N PRO A 267 -13.20 -6.84 -31.59
CA PRO A 267 -12.93 -7.90 -30.61
C PRO A 267 -13.18 -7.50 -29.14
N THR A 268 -13.12 -6.20 -28.83
CA THR A 268 -13.38 -5.63 -27.51
C THR A 268 -14.86 -5.40 -27.20
N ALA A 269 -15.78 -5.67 -28.14
CA ALA A 269 -17.23 -5.55 -27.93
C ALA A 269 -17.77 -6.51 -26.86
N GLY A 270 -17.02 -7.58 -26.53
CA GLY A 270 -17.34 -8.50 -25.43
C GLY A 270 -16.91 -8.03 -24.04
N CYS A 271 -16.30 -6.85 -23.90
CA CYS A 271 -15.98 -6.29 -22.58
C CYS A 271 -17.26 -5.88 -21.83
N PRO A 272 -17.31 -6.07 -20.49
CA PRO A 272 -18.42 -5.59 -19.68
C PRO A 272 -18.75 -4.12 -19.97
N PRO A 273 -20.03 -3.70 -20.00
CA PRO A 273 -20.41 -2.30 -20.22
C PRO A 273 -19.76 -1.34 -19.20
N ALA A 274 -19.55 -1.84 -17.97
CA ALA A 274 -18.89 -1.12 -16.89
C ALA A 274 -17.35 -1.22 -16.92
N CYS A 275 -16.74 -1.93 -17.87
CA CYS A 275 -15.28 -1.96 -18.01
C CYS A 275 -14.78 -0.57 -18.42
N ARG A 276 -13.63 -0.15 -17.89
CA ARG A 276 -13.02 1.13 -18.23
C ARG A 276 -12.29 1.01 -19.57
N SER A 277 -12.67 1.83 -20.55
CA SER A 277 -12.06 1.81 -21.88
C SER A 277 -10.97 2.85 -22.06
N SER A 278 -11.14 4.07 -21.51
CA SER A 278 -10.11 5.11 -21.55
C SER A 278 -10.19 6.04 -20.34
N ARG A 279 -9.03 6.29 -19.70
CA ARG A 279 -8.92 7.11 -18.47
C ARG A 279 -8.98 8.59 -18.81
N LEU A 280 -9.77 9.36 -18.08
CA LEU A 280 -9.90 10.83 -18.18
C LEU A 280 -10.35 11.36 -19.57
N ALA A 281 -10.79 10.49 -20.48
CA ALA A 281 -11.07 10.84 -21.87
C ALA A 281 -12.20 11.87 -22.04
N LYS A 282 -13.17 11.92 -21.11
CA LYS A 282 -14.28 12.88 -21.18
C LYS A 282 -13.84 14.31 -20.87
N LEU A 283 -12.72 14.50 -20.15
CA LEU A 283 -12.16 15.83 -19.92
C LEU A 283 -11.68 16.46 -21.23
N TRP A 284 -11.12 15.66 -22.14
CA TRP A 284 -10.70 16.14 -23.46
C TRP A 284 -11.89 16.61 -24.30
N THR A 285 -12.98 15.84 -24.30
CA THR A 285 -14.18 16.19 -25.10
C THR A 285 -14.90 17.41 -24.54
N TRP A 286 -14.92 17.60 -23.22
CA TRP A 286 -15.45 18.80 -22.58
C TRP A 286 -14.64 20.05 -22.93
N SER A 287 -13.31 19.98 -22.78
CA SER A 287 -12.42 21.08 -23.18
C SER A 287 -12.60 21.47 -24.65
N TRP A 288 -12.72 20.48 -25.55
CA TRP A 288 -12.95 20.74 -26.97
C TRP A 288 -14.32 21.38 -27.25
N ARG A 289 -15.38 20.98 -26.53
CA ARG A 289 -16.72 21.59 -26.67
C ARG A 289 -16.75 23.02 -26.12
N GLU A 290 -16.14 23.29 -24.98
CA GLU A 290 -16.06 24.65 -24.43
C GLU A 290 -15.25 25.58 -25.32
N THR A 291 -14.08 25.12 -25.80
CA THR A 291 -13.27 25.91 -26.74
C THR A 291 -13.95 26.11 -28.10
N SER A 292 -14.72 25.12 -28.58
CA SER A 292 -15.52 25.25 -29.81
C SER A 292 -16.76 26.13 -29.63
N ALA A 293 -17.39 26.13 -28.45
CA ALA A 293 -18.50 27.01 -28.10
C ALA A 293 -18.03 28.45 -27.89
N ALA A 294 -16.84 28.65 -27.30
CA ALA A 294 -16.18 29.95 -27.22
C ALA A 294 -15.80 30.51 -28.62
N ARG A 295 -15.52 29.63 -29.59
CA ARG A 295 -15.38 30.01 -31.01
C ARG A 295 -16.71 30.27 -31.74
N ARG A 296 -17.86 29.99 -31.12
CA ARG A 296 -19.22 30.35 -31.63
C ARG A 296 -19.77 31.62 -31.01
N ILE A 297 -18.91 32.52 -30.53
CA ILE A 297 -19.30 33.93 -30.40
C ILE A 297 -19.27 34.52 -31.81
N SER A 298 -20.42 35.01 -32.24
CA SER A 298 -20.76 35.59 -33.55
C SER A 298 -19.62 36.41 -34.21
N PRO A 299 -19.50 36.40 -35.55
CA PRO A 299 -18.57 37.28 -36.24
C PRO A 299 -18.89 38.73 -35.87
N LEU A 300 -17.87 39.46 -35.43
CA LEU A 300 -17.98 40.89 -35.15
C LEU A 300 -18.53 41.61 -36.40
N PRO A 301 -19.47 42.57 -36.29
CA PRO A 301 -20.21 43.15 -37.43
C PRO A 301 -19.38 43.97 -38.44
N TRP A 302 -18.05 43.97 -38.35
CA TRP A 302 -17.18 44.89 -39.09
C TRP A 302 -16.37 44.23 -40.22
N LEU A 303 -16.56 42.94 -40.46
CA LEU A 303 -15.97 42.21 -41.60
C LEU A 303 -17.02 41.94 -42.68
N GLN A 304 -17.65 43.01 -43.19
CA GLN A 304 -18.19 43.01 -44.56
C GLN A 304 -17.22 43.79 -45.44
N LEU A 305 -16.24 43.09 -46.01
CA LEU A 305 -15.46 43.63 -47.11
C LEU A 305 -16.37 43.63 -48.35
N SER A 306 -16.79 44.83 -48.76
CA SER A 306 -17.42 45.09 -50.04
C SER A 306 -16.50 44.62 -51.18
N SER A 307 -17.01 43.74 -52.02
CA SER A 307 -16.39 43.32 -53.28
C SER A 307 -16.22 44.51 -54.22
N PRO A 308 -15.04 44.73 -54.83
CA PRO A 308 -14.92 45.69 -55.92
C PRO A 308 -15.46 45.08 -57.22
N THR A 309 -16.25 45.88 -57.93
CA THR A 309 -16.53 45.79 -59.37
C THR A 309 -15.27 45.85 -60.21
#